data_AF-A0A9X9QYR1-F1
#
_entry.id   AF-A0A9X9QYR1-F1
#
_cell.length_a   1.000
_cell.length_b   1.000
_cell.length_c   1.000
_cell.angle_alpha   90.00
_cell.angle_beta   90.00
_cell.angle_gamma   90.00
#
_symmetry.space_group_name_H-M   'P 1'
#
loop_
_entity.id
_entity.type
_entity.pdbx_description
1 polymer ?
#
loop_
_entity_poly.entity_id
_entity_poly.type
_entity_poly.pdbx_seq_one_letter_code
_entity_poly.pdbx_strand_id
1 'polypeptide(L)'
;MGKQNDPFPLDLYPLLYGANDFSRLIEFDLDNGGKLVLNGMDFFRAAYGHSPELKRILTSYPYQIKPPGKGDSILSLLLPPFPSHLKPSGNLDVLQLSHKFVKQDAVFLAHLKRDVYKVIHEFANNCFKSFFNQSKKGPIPFIFLAPEPWHTHPDVTIRVRGIPFDNQKSFLGLNILGMRPLQNSSKSPKFPQRHLGDFS
;
A
#
# COMPACT_ATOMS: atom_id res chain seq x y z
N MET A 1 -32.52 2.26 19.79
CA MET A 1 -31.08 1.99 19.70
C MET A 1 -30.84 1.28 18.37
N GLY A 2 -30.30 1.99 17.37
CA GLY A 2 -30.00 1.38 16.08
C GLY A 2 -28.91 0.33 16.28
N LYS A 3 -29.04 -0.85 15.64
CA LYS A 3 -27.94 -1.81 15.55
C LYS A 3 -26.73 -1.06 14.98
N GLN A 4 -25.70 -0.88 15.80
CA GLN A 4 -24.41 -0.48 15.32
C GLN A 4 -23.94 -1.62 14.42
N ASN A 5 -23.92 -1.40 13.10
CA ASN A 5 -23.39 -2.37 12.15
C ASN A 5 -21.87 -2.33 12.24
N ASP A 6 -21.34 -2.84 13.36
CA ASP A 6 -19.90 -2.97 13.53
C ASP A 6 -19.36 -3.96 12.48
N PRO A 7 -18.18 -3.69 11.89
CA PRO A 7 -17.63 -4.49 10.80
C PRO A 7 -17.25 -5.92 11.23
N PHE A 8 -17.13 -6.15 12.53
CA PHE A 8 -16.90 -7.44 13.18
C PHE A 8 -17.41 -7.37 14.64
N PRO A 9 -17.60 -8.52 15.32
CA PRO A 9 -17.90 -8.55 16.75
C PRO A 9 -16.77 -7.89 17.57
N LEU A 10 -17.08 -6.80 18.27
CA LEU A 10 -16.08 -5.93 18.92
C LEU A 10 -15.23 -6.64 20.00
N ASP A 11 -15.74 -7.73 20.57
CA ASP A 11 -15.04 -8.60 21.53
C ASP A 11 -13.86 -9.36 20.91
N LEU A 12 -13.81 -9.46 19.57
CA LEU A 12 -12.71 -10.12 18.86
C LEU A 12 -11.51 -9.20 18.63
N TYR A 13 -11.66 -7.89 18.81
CA TYR A 13 -10.58 -6.95 18.57
C TYR A 13 -9.92 -6.55 19.91
N PRO A 14 -8.61 -6.74 20.06
CA PRO A 14 -7.93 -6.57 21.34
C PRO A 14 -7.87 -5.10 21.82
N LEU A 15 -8.22 -4.15 20.95
CA LEU A 15 -8.33 -2.73 21.27
C LEU A 15 -9.80 -2.32 21.28
N LEU A 16 -10.18 -1.36 22.11
CA LEU A 16 -11.51 -0.76 22.06
C LEU A 16 -11.62 0.09 20.78
N TYR A 17 -11.98 -0.54 19.66
CA TYR A 17 -12.18 0.12 18.38
C TYR A 17 -13.25 1.20 18.50
N GLY A 18 -13.00 2.39 17.96
CA GLY A 18 -13.87 3.56 18.08
C GLY A 18 -13.77 4.31 19.42
N ALA A 19 -13.03 3.79 20.41
CA ALA A 19 -12.72 4.50 21.66
C ALA A 19 -11.23 4.87 21.76
N ASN A 20 -10.34 3.90 21.52
CA ASN A 20 -8.88 4.08 21.61
C ASN A 20 -8.15 3.79 20.29
N ASP A 21 -8.79 3.10 19.35
CA ASP A 21 -8.28 2.86 18.01
C ASP A 21 -9.26 3.39 16.97
N PHE A 22 -8.81 4.37 16.18
CA PHE A 22 -9.57 4.96 15.06
C PHE A 22 -8.92 4.63 13.71
N SER A 23 -8.07 3.60 13.66
CA SER A 23 -7.48 3.11 12.42
C SER A 23 -8.58 2.74 11.44
N ARG A 24 -8.52 3.24 10.21
CA ARG A 24 -9.50 2.86 9.20
C ARG A 24 -9.41 1.37 8.93
N LEU A 25 -10.54 0.67 8.96
CA LEU A 25 -10.63 -0.73 8.54
C LEU A 25 -10.87 -0.81 7.03
N ILE A 26 -10.35 -1.86 6.41
CA ILE A 26 -10.56 -2.17 5.00
C ILE A 26 -11.30 -3.49 4.92
N GLU A 27 -12.43 -3.49 4.22
CA GLU A 27 -13.26 -4.67 4.00
C GLU A 27 -13.10 -5.15 2.56
N PHE A 28 -12.93 -6.46 2.39
CA PHE A 28 -12.97 -7.15 1.11
C PHE A 28 -14.07 -8.20 1.14
N ASP A 29 -14.88 -8.26 0.10
CA ASP A 29 -15.85 -9.34 -0.08
C ASP A 29 -15.11 -10.63 -0.47
N LEU A 30 -15.56 -11.76 0.09
CA LEU A 30 -15.03 -13.09 -0.18
C LEU A 30 -15.99 -13.88 -1.08
N ASP A 31 -15.47 -14.79 -1.89
CA ASP A 31 -16.26 -15.62 -2.82
C ASP A 31 -17.36 -16.45 -2.13
N ASN A 32 -17.16 -16.77 -0.85
CA ASN A 32 -18.12 -17.50 -0.03
C ASN A 32 -19.26 -16.61 0.53
N GLY A 33 -19.32 -15.33 0.12
CA GLY A 33 -20.27 -14.32 0.59
C GLY A 33 -19.94 -13.72 1.95
N GLY A 34 -18.83 -14.10 2.57
CA GLY A 34 -18.31 -13.49 3.79
C GLY A 34 -17.41 -12.28 3.51
N LYS A 35 -16.74 -11.78 4.55
CA LYS A 35 -15.84 -10.62 4.46
C LYS A 35 -14.47 -10.87 5.08
N LEU A 36 -13.44 -10.28 4.49
CA LEU A 36 -12.14 -10.10 5.13
C LEU A 36 -12.01 -8.65 5.60
N VAL A 37 -11.85 -8.45 6.90
CA VAL A 37 -11.64 -7.13 7.50
C VAL A 37 -10.20 -7.00 7.95
N LEU A 38 -9.52 -5.94 7.52
CA LEU A 38 -8.10 -5.67 7.82
C LEU A 38 -7.94 -4.31 8.49
N ASN A 39 -6.98 -4.20 9.40
CA ASN A 39 -6.50 -2.90 9.86
C ASN A 39 -5.77 -2.17 8.71
N GLY A 40 -6.12 -0.91 8.47
CA GLY A 40 -5.54 -0.09 7.41
C GLY A 40 -4.02 0.07 7.53
N MET A 41 -3.48 0.19 8.74
CA MET A 41 -2.03 0.27 8.95
C MET A 41 -1.31 -1.01 8.52
N ASP A 42 -1.88 -2.17 8.84
CA ASP A 42 -1.34 -3.46 8.38
C ASP A 42 -1.44 -3.60 6.86
N PHE A 43 -2.54 -3.15 6.27
CA PHE A 43 -2.68 -3.10 4.83
C PHE A 43 -1.64 -2.19 4.17
N PHE A 44 -1.43 -0.97 4.69
CA PHE A 44 -0.38 -0.09 4.21
C PHE A 44 1.00 -0.74 4.31
N ARG A 45 1.28 -1.39 5.45
CA ARG A 45 2.54 -2.10 5.69
C ARG A 45 2.80 -3.16 4.61
N ALA A 46 1.77 -3.91 4.22
CA ALA A 46 1.87 -5.03 3.30
C ALA A 46 1.77 -4.65 1.82
N ALA A 47 0.92 -3.67 1.47
CA ALA A 47 0.56 -3.35 0.09
C ALA A 47 1.35 -2.18 -0.50
N TYR A 48 1.81 -1.21 0.30
CA TYR A 48 2.46 0.01 -0.21
C TYR A 48 3.99 -0.10 -0.15
N GLY A 49 4.53 -0.97 -1.01
CA GLY A 49 5.95 -1.30 -1.05
C GLY A 49 6.43 -2.03 0.22
N HIS A 50 7.64 -2.57 0.17
CA HIS A 50 8.29 -3.29 1.25
C HIS A 50 9.23 -2.39 2.06
N SER A 51 10.03 -1.54 1.41
CA SER A 51 11.04 -0.75 2.11
C SER A 51 10.47 0.30 3.08
N PRO A 52 11.02 0.44 4.30
CA PRO A 52 10.62 1.49 5.24
C PRO A 52 10.81 2.90 4.67
N GLU A 53 11.89 3.13 3.92
CA GLU A 53 12.17 4.43 3.29
C GLU A 53 11.08 4.81 2.27
N LEU A 54 10.59 3.84 1.49
CA LEU A 54 9.50 4.07 0.55
C LEU A 54 8.25 4.53 1.30
N LYS A 55 7.89 3.83 2.38
CA LYS A 55 6.74 4.18 3.22
C LYS A 55 6.88 5.55 3.87
N ARG A 56 8.06 5.87 4.40
CA ARG A 56 8.38 7.19 4.94
C ARG A 56 8.10 8.25 3.89
N ILE A 57 8.65 8.08 2.67
CA ILE A 57 8.49 9.03 1.57
C ILE A 57 7.00 9.24 1.24
N LEU A 58 6.21 8.16 1.14
CA LEU A 58 4.76 8.25 0.88
C LEU A 58 3.99 9.03 1.96
N THR A 59 4.42 8.93 3.22
CA THR A 59 3.72 9.57 4.35
C THR A 59 4.20 10.98 4.68
N SER A 60 5.41 11.36 4.25
CA SER A 60 6.04 12.63 4.66
C SER A 60 6.27 13.63 3.54
N TYR A 61 6.15 13.21 2.27
CA TYR A 61 6.33 14.09 1.12
C TYR A 61 5.02 14.27 0.35
N PRO A 62 4.84 15.44 -0.27
CA PRO A 62 3.75 15.65 -1.22
C PRO A 62 3.91 14.73 -2.43
N TYR A 63 2.79 14.37 -3.07
CA TYR A 63 2.89 13.60 -4.32
C TYR A 63 3.60 14.40 -5.42
N GLN A 64 3.14 15.63 -5.64
CA GLN A 64 3.79 16.63 -6.50
C GLN A 64 3.29 18.04 -6.12
N ILE A 65 4.16 18.95 -5.68
CA ILE A 65 3.77 20.34 -5.34
C ILE A 65 3.93 21.29 -6.52
N LYS A 66 4.90 21.02 -7.41
CA LYS A 66 5.38 21.96 -8.43
C LYS A 66 5.68 21.23 -9.75
N PRO A 67 5.78 21.96 -10.87
CA PRO A 67 6.33 21.40 -12.11
C PRO A 67 7.69 20.72 -11.86
N PRO A 68 8.05 19.69 -12.66
CA PRO A 68 9.27 18.91 -12.46
C PRO A 68 10.50 19.80 -12.24
N GLY A 69 11.27 19.55 -11.18
CA GLY A 69 12.54 20.25 -10.91
C GLY A 69 12.53 21.33 -9.82
N LYS A 70 11.44 21.54 -9.07
CA LYS A 70 11.42 22.45 -7.89
C LYS A 70 10.95 21.73 -6.62
N GLY A 71 11.91 21.23 -5.84
CA GLY A 71 11.70 20.63 -4.51
C GLY A 71 11.48 19.11 -4.52
N ASP A 72 11.55 18.52 -3.32
CA ASP A 72 11.36 17.09 -3.13
C ASP A 72 9.89 16.69 -3.23
N SER A 73 9.60 15.70 -4.06
CA SER A 73 8.29 15.08 -4.26
C SER A 73 8.42 13.55 -4.21
N ILE A 74 7.31 12.85 -3.99
CA ILE A 74 7.30 11.39 -4.05
C ILE A 74 7.86 10.89 -5.38
N LEU A 75 7.45 11.48 -6.51
CA LEU A 75 7.93 11.05 -7.83
C LEU A 75 9.44 11.29 -7.98
N SER A 76 9.98 12.43 -7.57
CA SER A 76 11.42 12.71 -7.70
C SER A 76 12.28 11.83 -6.80
N LEU A 77 11.77 11.43 -5.63
CA LEU A 77 12.51 10.61 -4.66
C LEU A 77 12.40 9.10 -4.95
N LEU A 78 11.22 8.62 -5.36
CA LEU A 78 10.96 7.20 -5.61
C LEU A 78 11.29 6.79 -7.04
N LEU A 79 11.18 7.71 -8.00
CA LEU A 79 11.36 7.46 -9.43
C LEU A 79 12.38 8.44 -10.02
N PRO A 80 13.65 8.42 -9.54
CA PRO A 80 14.67 9.29 -10.10
C PRO A 80 14.84 9.01 -11.61
N PRO A 81 15.15 10.05 -12.40
CA PRO A 81 15.30 9.89 -13.84
C PRO A 81 16.41 8.89 -14.16
N PHE A 82 16.09 7.95 -15.05
CA PHE A 82 17.06 6.96 -15.51
C PHE A 82 18.09 7.61 -16.46
N PRO A 83 19.41 7.41 -16.27
CA PRO A 83 20.43 8.00 -17.13
C PRO A 83 20.19 7.63 -18.60
N SER A 84 20.02 8.63 -19.46
CA SER A 84 19.66 8.46 -20.86
C SER A 84 20.64 7.56 -21.63
N HIS A 85 21.94 7.67 -21.32
CA HIS A 85 23.01 6.89 -21.94
C HIS A 85 23.00 5.39 -21.57
N LEU A 86 22.25 4.98 -20.55
CA LEU A 86 22.12 3.58 -20.14
C LEU A 86 20.79 2.96 -20.58
N LYS A 87 19.89 3.72 -21.21
CA LYS A 87 18.56 3.22 -21.60
C LYS A 87 18.75 2.08 -22.63
N PRO A 88 18.23 0.87 -22.37
CA PRO A 88 18.27 -0.21 -23.34
C PRO A 88 17.60 0.19 -24.65
N SER A 89 18.11 -0.32 -25.77
CA SER A 89 17.42 -0.22 -27.05
C SER A 89 16.07 -0.96 -26.99
N GLY A 90 14.98 -0.28 -27.36
CA GLY A 90 13.61 -0.83 -27.40
C GLY A 90 12.61 -0.18 -26.44
N ASN A 91 11.35 -0.65 -26.47
CA ASN A 91 10.24 -0.15 -25.64
C ASN A 91 10.23 -0.76 -24.22
N LEU A 92 11.39 -0.86 -23.55
CA LEU A 92 11.45 -1.35 -22.18
C LEU A 92 11.35 -0.19 -21.18
N ASP A 93 10.38 -0.28 -20.27
CA ASP A 93 10.27 0.66 -19.17
C ASP A 93 11.22 0.27 -18.03
N VAL A 94 12.29 1.05 -17.84
CA VAL A 94 13.33 0.75 -16.85
C VAL A 94 13.13 1.58 -15.58
N LEU A 95 13.23 0.90 -14.44
CA LEU A 95 13.26 1.49 -13.11
C LEU A 95 14.66 1.34 -12.53
N GLN A 96 15.26 2.46 -12.11
CA GLN A 96 16.45 2.42 -11.27
C GLN A 96 16.01 2.54 -9.82
N LEU A 97 16.08 1.43 -9.09
CA LEU A 97 15.86 1.43 -7.65
C LEU A 97 17.05 2.09 -6.95
N SER A 98 16.76 2.98 -6.01
CA SER A 98 17.76 3.45 -5.05
C SER A 98 18.27 2.27 -4.20
N HIS A 99 19.50 2.34 -3.69
CA HIS A 99 20.06 1.35 -2.76
C HIS A 99 19.22 1.18 -1.47
N LYS A 100 18.34 2.14 -1.18
CA LYS A 100 17.39 2.10 -0.06
C LYS A 100 16.16 1.20 -0.33
N PHE A 101 15.98 0.70 -1.56
CA PHE A 101 14.82 -0.08 -1.99
C PHE A 101 15.19 -1.52 -2.29
N VAL A 102 14.29 -2.43 -1.95
CA VAL A 102 14.45 -3.86 -2.23
C VAL A 102 13.74 -4.24 -3.52
N LYS A 103 14.11 -5.39 -4.11
CA LYS A 103 13.51 -5.85 -5.38
C LYS A 103 11.99 -5.97 -5.32
N GLN A 104 11.43 -6.25 -4.14
CA GLN A 104 9.99 -6.37 -3.91
C GLN A 104 9.24 -5.04 -4.10
N ASP A 105 9.93 -3.90 -4.00
CA ASP A 105 9.34 -2.58 -4.27
C ASP A 105 9.07 -2.35 -5.76
N ALA A 106 9.72 -3.13 -6.65
CA ALA A 106 9.70 -2.89 -8.08
C ALA A 106 8.28 -2.89 -8.68
N VAL A 107 7.40 -3.77 -8.20
CA VAL A 107 6.01 -3.83 -8.70
C VAL A 107 5.26 -2.55 -8.33
N PHE A 108 5.31 -2.15 -7.06
CA PHE A 108 4.67 -0.91 -6.60
C PHE A 108 5.22 0.31 -7.36
N LEU A 109 6.55 0.41 -7.49
CA LEU A 109 7.21 1.52 -8.17
C LEU A 109 6.90 1.55 -9.68
N ALA A 110 6.74 0.39 -10.33
CA ALA A 110 6.31 0.32 -11.72
C ALA A 110 4.89 0.87 -11.91
N HIS A 111 3.98 0.53 -11.00
CA HIS A 111 2.62 1.07 -11.02
C HIS A 111 2.60 2.57 -10.73
N LEU A 112 3.41 3.03 -9.77
CA LEU A 112 3.58 4.44 -9.47
C LEU A 112 4.09 5.23 -10.68
N LYS A 113 5.07 4.70 -11.41
CA LYS A 113 5.66 5.37 -12.60
C LYS A 113 4.68 5.56 -13.74
N ARG A 114 3.73 4.63 -13.90
CA ARG A 114 2.65 4.75 -14.88
C ARG A 114 1.59 5.77 -14.48
N ASP A 115 1.63 6.27 -13.24
CA ASP A 115 0.74 7.28 -12.66
C ASP A 115 -0.76 6.99 -12.91
N VAL A 116 -1.10 5.70 -12.89
CA VAL A 116 -2.45 5.24 -13.27
C VAL A 116 -3.46 5.33 -12.12
N TYR A 117 -3.00 5.51 -10.88
CA TYR A 117 -3.84 5.35 -9.69
C TYR A 117 -3.89 6.63 -8.85
N LYS A 118 -5.00 7.37 -9.00
CA LYS A 118 -5.31 8.58 -8.20
C LYS A 118 -5.31 8.33 -6.69
N VAL A 119 -5.61 7.10 -6.26
CA VAL A 119 -5.61 6.67 -4.86
C VAL A 119 -4.28 6.98 -4.17
N ILE A 120 -3.14 6.76 -4.84
CA ILE A 120 -1.82 7.01 -4.23
C ILE A 120 -1.58 8.53 -4.08
N HIS A 121 -1.98 9.31 -5.08
CA HIS A 121 -1.90 10.77 -5.04
C HIS A 121 -2.73 11.36 -3.89
N GLU A 122 -3.96 10.90 -3.74
CA GLU A 122 -4.87 11.34 -2.67
C GLU A 122 -4.35 10.93 -1.29
N PHE A 123 -3.94 9.67 -1.13
CA PHE A 123 -3.36 9.16 0.10
C PHE A 123 -2.15 10.00 0.56
N ALA A 124 -1.17 10.19 -0.32
CA ALA A 124 0.04 10.94 -0.01
C ALA A 124 -0.24 12.40 0.38
N ASN A 125 -1.07 13.08 -0.41
CA ASN A 125 -1.41 14.47 -0.13
C ASN A 125 -2.25 14.62 1.14
N ASN A 126 -3.10 13.65 1.46
CA ASN A 126 -3.84 13.64 2.72
C ASN A 126 -2.90 13.44 3.92
N CYS A 127 -1.92 12.54 3.82
CA CYS A 127 -0.89 12.37 4.85
C CYS A 127 -0.11 13.67 5.07
N PHE A 128 0.42 14.24 3.99
CA PHE A 128 1.18 15.48 4.01
C PHE A 128 0.36 16.64 4.62
N LYS A 129 -0.87 16.88 4.14
CA LYS A 129 -1.76 17.92 4.70
C LYS A 129 -2.07 17.67 6.16
N SER A 130 -2.28 16.42 6.57
CA SER A 130 -2.64 16.10 7.95
C SER A 130 -1.48 16.39 8.90
N PHE A 131 -0.25 16.10 8.48
CA PHE A 131 0.96 16.45 9.23
C PHE A 131 1.06 17.96 9.50
N PHE A 132 0.89 18.81 8.48
CA PHE A 132 0.95 20.27 8.67
C PHE A 132 -0.24 20.86 9.44
N ASN A 133 -1.40 20.18 9.43
CA ASN A 133 -2.60 20.66 10.10
C ASN A 133 -2.81 20.07 11.51
N GLN A 134 -1.87 19.26 12.01
CA GLN A 134 -1.95 18.67 13.36
C GLN A 134 -2.11 19.72 14.46
N SER A 135 -1.43 20.86 14.35
CA SER A 135 -1.51 21.94 15.34
C SER A 135 -2.90 22.59 15.46
N LYS A 136 -3.82 22.32 14.51
CA LYS A 136 -5.16 22.93 14.44
C LYS A 136 -6.29 21.99 14.84
N LYS A 137 -6.02 20.71 15.10
CA LYS A 137 -7.06 19.68 15.31
C LYS A 137 -7.11 19.19 16.76
N GLY A 138 -7.97 19.81 17.56
CA GLY A 138 -8.58 19.21 18.77
C GLY A 138 -7.64 18.52 19.78
N PRO A 139 -8.19 17.74 20.73
CA PRO A 139 -7.42 17.10 21.79
C PRO A 139 -6.72 15.79 21.39
N ILE A 140 -6.91 15.28 20.17
CA ILE A 140 -6.33 14.00 19.73
C ILE A 140 -5.08 14.30 18.88
N PRO A 141 -3.85 14.05 19.38
CA PRO A 141 -2.62 14.41 18.68
C PRO A 141 -2.24 13.41 17.57
N PHE A 142 -3.05 12.38 17.33
CA PHE A 142 -2.73 11.27 16.44
C PHE A 142 -3.38 11.44 15.05
N ILE A 143 -2.64 11.08 14.01
CA ILE A 143 -3.18 10.88 12.67
C ILE A 143 -3.28 9.37 12.43
N PHE A 144 -4.48 8.91 12.10
CA PHE A 144 -4.69 7.54 11.61
C PHE A 144 -4.57 7.54 10.08
N LEU A 145 -3.72 6.67 9.53
CA LEU A 145 -3.62 6.53 8.08
C LEU A 145 -4.90 5.93 7.54
N ALA A 146 -5.31 6.39 6.36
CA ALA A 146 -6.47 5.90 5.63
C ALA A 146 -6.05 5.37 4.24
N PRO A 147 -5.19 4.33 4.18
CA PRO A 147 -4.80 3.72 2.92
C PRO A 147 -6.00 3.01 2.28
N GLU A 148 -5.96 2.89 0.97
CA GLU A 148 -6.97 2.20 0.18
C GLU A 148 -6.29 1.24 -0.82
N PRO A 149 -6.99 0.21 -1.34
CA PRO A 149 -6.43 -0.61 -2.40
C PRO A 149 -6.03 0.24 -3.60
N TRP A 150 -4.73 0.33 -3.88
CA TRP A 150 -4.20 1.16 -4.97
C TRP A 150 -4.21 0.46 -6.33
N HIS A 151 -4.42 -0.86 -6.37
CA HIS A 151 -4.55 -1.62 -7.62
C HIS A 151 -6.01 -2.01 -7.87
N THR A 152 -6.41 -2.06 -9.13
CA THR A 152 -7.77 -2.40 -9.56
C THR A 152 -7.93 -3.87 -10.00
N HIS A 153 -6.98 -4.74 -9.63
CA HIS A 153 -7.10 -6.17 -9.94
C HIS A 153 -8.33 -6.74 -9.21
N PRO A 154 -9.28 -7.36 -9.93
CA PRO A 154 -10.49 -7.90 -9.32
C PRO A 154 -10.17 -9.09 -8.41
N ASP A 155 -9.15 -9.87 -8.78
CA ASP A 155 -8.83 -11.13 -8.12
C ASP A 155 -7.46 -11.06 -7.44
N VAL A 156 -7.47 -10.97 -6.10
CA VAL A 156 -6.25 -10.90 -5.28
C VAL A 156 -6.35 -11.88 -4.13
N THR A 157 -5.32 -12.71 -3.98
CA THR A 157 -5.16 -13.55 -2.80
C THR A 157 -4.41 -12.79 -1.73
N ILE A 158 -5.08 -12.54 -0.60
CA ILE A 158 -4.49 -11.99 0.61
C ILE A 158 -4.39 -13.11 1.64
N ARG A 159 -3.15 -13.46 2.03
CA ARG A 159 -2.90 -14.45 3.07
C ARG A 159 -2.76 -13.74 4.40
N VAL A 160 -3.61 -14.08 5.36
CA VAL A 160 -3.64 -13.46 6.69
C VAL A 160 -3.55 -14.49 7.82
N ARG A 161 -3.12 -14.04 9.00
CA ARG A 161 -3.51 -14.67 10.28
C ARG A 161 -4.55 -13.79 10.93
N GLY A 162 -5.56 -14.42 11.52
CA GLY A 162 -6.70 -13.69 12.02
C GLY A 162 -7.66 -14.58 12.80
N ILE A 163 -8.80 -13.99 13.14
CA ILE A 163 -9.86 -14.65 13.89
C ILE A 163 -11.05 -14.84 12.93
N PRO A 164 -11.51 -16.08 12.70
CA PRO A 164 -12.74 -16.31 11.95
C PRO A 164 -13.95 -15.82 12.76
N PHE A 165 -14.93 -15.27 12.08
CA PHE A 165 -16.23 -14.89 12.65
C PHE A 165 -17.35 -15.22 11.66
N ASP A 166 -18.61 -14.98 12.05
CA ASP A 166 -19.78 -15.28 11.22
C ASP A 166 -19.78 -16.75 10.72
N ASN A 167 -19.71 -17.69 11.67
CA ASN A 167 -19.66 -19.12 11.38
C ASN A 167 -18.55 -19.53 10.39
N GLN A 168 -17.37 -18.91 10.54
CA GLN A 168 -16.18 -19.12 9.70
C GLN A 168 -16.32 -18.64 8.24
N LYS A 169 -17.37 -17.88 7.92
CA LYS A 169 -17.49 -17.25 6.59
C LYS A 169 -16.62 -16.02 6.46
N SER A 170 -16.43 -15.27 7.55
CA SER A 170 -15.70 -14.02 7.57
C SER A 170 -14.45 -14.09 8.44
N PHE A 171 -13.50 -13.20 8.21
CA PHE A 171 -12.20 -13.19 8.89
C PHE A 171 -11.77 -11.77 9.27
N LEU A 172 -11.40 -11.60 10.54
CA LEU A 172 -10.69 -10.43 11.02
C LEU A 172 -9.19 -10.69 10.89
N GLY A 173 -8.55 -10.13 9.86
CA GLY A 173 -7.13 -10.29 9.60
C GLY A 173 -6.28 -9.39 10.49
N LEU A 174 -5.58 -9.98 11.45
CA LEU A 174 -4.72 -9.30 12.42
C LEU A 174 -3.26 -9.21 11.96
N ASN A 175 -2.86 -10.01 10.95
CA ASN A 175 -1.53 -9.92 10.37
C ASN A 175 -1.54 -10.39 8.91
N ILE A 176 -1.12 -9.52 8.00
CA ILE A 176 -0.99 -9.85 6.58
C ILE A 176 0.36 -10.52 6.34
N LEU A 177 0.33 -11.76 5.83
CA LEU A 177 1.51 -12.57 5.52
C LEU A 177 1.97 -12.41 4.07
N GLY A 178 1.08 -11.99 3.18
CA GLY A 178 1.41 -11.75 1.78
C GLY A 178 0.17 -11.44 0.95
N MET A 179 0.41 -10.76 -0.16
CA MET A 179 -0.61 -10.39 -1.14
C MET A 179 -0.10 -10.73 -2.54
N ARG A 180 -0.94 -11.36 -3.35
CA ARG A 180 -0.60 -11.71 -4.73
C ARG A 180 -1.83 -11.57 -5.61
N PRO A 181 -1.73 -10.94 -6.79
CA PRO A 181 -2.76 -11.07 -7.81
C PRO A 181 -2.92 -12.55 -8.17
N LEU A 182 -4.15 -13.00 -8.41
CA LEU A 182 -4.37 -14.32 -9.00
C LEU A 182 -3.75 -14.33 -10.41
N GLN A 183 -2.74 -15.17 -10.62
CA GLN A 183 -2.22 -15.45 -11.94
C GLN A 183 -3.18 -16.43 -12.62
N ASN A 184 -4.27 -15.92 -13.20
CA ASN A 184 -4.98 -16.72 -14.20
C ASN A 184 -4.00 -16.99 -15.35
N SER A 185 -3.91 -18.26 -15.72
CA SER A 185 -2.93 -18.83 -16.65
C SER A 185 -3.01 -18.17 -18.03
N SER A 186 -2.22 -17.13 -18.25
CA SER A 186 -1.51 -16.78 -19.49
C SER A 186 -1.12 -15.30 -19.41
N LYS A 187 0.20 -15.03 -19.47
CA LYS A 187 0.84 -13.70 -19.46
C LYS A 187 1.10 -13.11 -18.07
N SER A 188 1.91 -13.80 -17.27
CA SER A 188 2.73 -13.12 -16.27
C SER A 188 3.74 -12.18 -16.96
N PRO A 189 4.00 -10.96 -16.46
CA PRO A 189 5.14 -10.18 -16.91
C PRO A 189 6.42 -10.92 -16.52
N LYS A 190 7.17 -11.38 -17.53
CA LYS A 190 8.51 -11.94 -17.36
C LYS A 190 9.44 -10.82 -16.91
N PHE A 191 9.74 -10.75 -15.62
CA PHE A 191 10.91 -10.00 -15.17
C PHE A 191 12.16 -10.81 -15.54
N PRO A 192 13.14 -10.22 -16.26
CA PRO A 192 14.38 -10.93 -16.55
C PRO A 192 15.12 -11.20 -15.24
N GLN A 193 15.17 -12.48 -14.84
CA GLN A 193 16.14 -12.95 -13.86
C GLN A 193 17.52 -12.87 -14.54
N ARG A 194 18.33 -11.89 -14.14
CA ARG A 194 19.78 -12.00 -14.39
C ARG A 194 20.31 -13.04 -13.43
N HIS A 195 20.81 -14.14 -13.99
CA HIS A 195 21.69 -15.08 -13.30
C HIS A 195 22.85 -14.27 -12.70
N LEU A 196 22.99 -14.30 -11.38
CA LEU A 196 24.28 -13.99 -10.77
C LEU A 196 25.20 -15.14 -11.18
N GLY A 197 26.20 -14.84 -12.01
CA GLY A 197 27.29 -15.76 -12.27
C GLY A 197 28.06 -16.02 -10.98
N ASP A 198 28.49 -17.27 -10.85
CA ASP A 198 29.37 -17.74 -9.80
C ASP A 198 30.67 -16.92 -9.81
N PHE A 199 31.00 -16.32 -8.66
CA PHE A 199 32.35 -15.84 -8.41
C PHE A 199 33.14 -17.03 -7.87
N SER A 200 34.02 -17.57 -8.73
CA SER A 200 35.20 -18.33 -8.31
C SER A 200 36.29 -17.38 -7.84
#